data_AF-A0A9D4YI12-F1
#
_entry.id   AF-A0A9D4YI12-F1
#
_cell.length_a   1.000
_cell.length_b   1.000
_cell.length_c   1.000
_cell.angle_alpha   90.00
_cell.angle_beta   90.00
_cell.angle_gamma   90.00
#
_symmetry.space_group_name_H-M   'P 1'
#
loop_
_entity.id
_entity.type
_entity.pdbx_description
1 polymer ?
#
loop_
_entity_poly.entity_id
_entity_poly.type
_entity_poly.pdbx_seq_one_letter_code
_entity_poly.pdbx_strand_id
1 'polypeptide(L)'
;MLGNSTSDMVKCWEAMNNNLRLQLGNIRASFQKSFYEVEHARASPFYGYLRGSVSRAALRRIAEELLRVDYVGTNRQICGCTLRTSYGLPCAFELEVGEDDGSEVDMTSAMDELWRRFRSLDVIGKRALKSRVCELAYPTMTPLCPPPKKLKTKGRVKKKGKKPAEYDVYRDPSYHEYVDKASQSSQRESQPSQTSKKIKLSKKQPQFILQFPNHIRSYIEDVVNVESDGNCGFRVIASLHGYEVIESFGSQPPEKWLSLPDMGYLIANRYNVVLVCLGNPCMTFFPMTSSHSPNVSIYCIGFVNHNHWVQVNMKEGFPLPPVTLDWKKFRSYTATTWMLGFVGRMQHWQLLTPVLA
;
A
#
# COMPACT_ATOMS: atom_id res chain seq x y z
N MET A 1 24.05 -18.67 -2.99
CA MET A 1 24.51 -18.85 -4.38
C MET A 1 24.11 -17.63 -5.18
N LEU A 2 25.05 -16.71 -5.39
CA LEU A 2 24.86 -15.49 -6.18
C LEU A 2 25.47 -15.76 -7.55
N GLY A 3 24.63 -15.91 -8.57
CA GLY A 3 25.02 -16.09 -9.96
C GLY A 3 24.52 -14.93 -10.81
N ASN A 4 25.47 -14.19 -11.37
CA ASN A 4 25.50 -13.40 -12.60
C ASN A 4 24.26 -12.54 -12.96
N SER A 5 24.50 -11.22 -12.99
CA SER A 5 23.56 -10.11 -13.13
C SER A 5 22.98 -9.89 -14.55
N THR A 6 22.25 -10.86 -15.07
CA THR A 6 21.38 -10.71 -16.26
C THR A 6 19.97 -11.25 -16.01
N SER A 7 19.46 -11.07 -14.79
CA SER A 7 18.10 -11.49 -14.44
C SER A 7 17.07 -10.53 -15.04
N ASP A 8 16.59 -10.89 -16.23
CA ASP A 8 15.36 -10.47 -16.87
C ASP A 8 14.31 -9.95 -15.87
N MET A 9 13.87 -8.69 -16.02
CA MET A 9 12.86 -8.09 -15.15
C MET A 9 11.58 -8.94 -15.08
N VAL A 10 11.28 -9.73 -16.11
CA VAL A 10 10.20 -10.71 -16.11
C VAL A 10 10.43 -11.77 -15.03
N LYS A 11 11.65 -12.32 -14.90
CA LYS A 11 12.00 -13.29 -13.84
C LYS A 11 11.94 -12.67 -12.45
N CYS A 12 12.32 -11.40 -12.31
CA CYS A 12 12.20 -10.67 -11.04
C CYS A 12 10.74 -10.41 -10.65
N TRP A 13 9.90 -10.05 -11.63
CA TRP A 13 8.46 -9.91 -11.46
C TRP A 13 7.81 -11.27 -11.15
N GLU A 14 8.16 -12.32 -11.86
CA GLU A 14 7.69 -13.68 -11.62
C GLU A 14 8.08 -14.15 -10.22
N ALA A 15 9.33 -13.96 -9.81
CA ALA A 15 9.78 -14.31 -8.47
C ALA A 15 9.02 -13.52 -7.40
N MET A 16 8.80 -12.22 -7.60
CA MET A 16 8.07 -11.39 -6.63
C MET A 16 6.57 -11.72 -6.61
N ASN A 17 5.95 -11.89 -7.76
CA ASN A 17 4.55 -12.29 -7.91
C ASN A 17 4.32 -13.69 -7.34
N ASN A 18 5.25 -14.63 -7.52
CA ASN A 18 5.21 -15.95 -6.91
C ASN A 18 5.37 -15.88 -5.39
N ASN A 19 6.28 -15.04 -4.88
CA ASN A 19 6.39 -14.81 -3.44
C ASN A 19 5.13 -14.18 -2.84
N LEU A 20 4.55 -13.17 -3.50
CA LEU A 20 3.29 -12.54 -3.06
C LEU A 20 2.12 -13.52 -3.13
N ARG A 21 2.02 -14.33 -4.18
CA ARG A 21 1.02 -15.40 -4.31
C ARG A 21 1.21 -16.47 -3.25
N LEU A 22 2.44 -16.83 -2.92
CA LEU A 22 2.74 -17.78 -1.85
C LEU A 22 2.36 -17.20 -0.49
N GLN A 23 2.67 -15.94 -0.21
CA GLN A 23 2.25 -15.26 1.02
C GLN A 23 0.72 -15.16 1.12
N LEU A 24 0.05 -14.74 0.05
CA LEU A 24 -1.41 -14.73 -0.04
C LEU A 24 -2.00 -16.14 0.14
N GLY A 25 -1.35 -17.15 -0.44
CA GLY A 25 -1.68 -18.56 -0.29
C GLY A 25 -1.55 -19.02 1.17
N ASN A 26 -0.45 -18.69 1.84
CA ASN A 26 -0.21 -19.02 3.24
C ASN A 26 -1.20 -18.29 4.17
N ILE A 27 -1.51 -17.03 3.87
CA ILE A 27 -2.53 -16.26 4.60
C ILE A 27 -3.91 -16.90 4.41
N ARG A 28 -4.29 -17.23 3.17
CA ARG A 28 -5.55 -17.88 2.85
C ARG A 28 -5.65 -19.28 3.46
N ALA A 29 -4.57 -20.06 3.41
CA ALA A 29 -4.49 -21.37 4.02
C ALA A 29 -4.55 -21.28 5.55
N SER A 30 -3.92 -20.27 6.16
CA SER A 30 -4.02 -19.98 7.59
C SER A 30 -5.46 -19.63 7.98
N PHE A 31 -6.14 -18.79 7.19
CA PHE A 31 -7.56 -18.49 7.39
C PHE A 31 -8.44 -19.74 7.20
N GLN A 32 -8.25 -20.52 6.14
CA GLN A 32 -8.99 -21.77 5.90
C GLN A 32 -8.76 -22.79 7.02
N LYS A 33 -7.52 -23.02 7.43
CA LYS A 33 -7.17 -23.85 8.59
C LYS A 33 -7.84 -23.34 9.86
N SER A 34 -7.92 -22.01 10.02
CA SER A 34 -8.67 -21.38 11.11
C SER A 34 -10.19 -21.57 11.05
N PHE A 35 -10.78 -21.84 9.89
CA PHE A 35 -12.21 -22.12 9.75
C PHE A 35 -12.57 -23.55 10.16
N TYR A 36 -11.70 -24.53 9.89
CA TYR A 36 -12.02 -25.96 10.07
C TYR A 36 -11.36 -26.63 11.28
N GLU A 37 -10.27 -26.08 11.83
CA GLU A 37 -9.69 -26.62 13.06
C GLU A 37 -10.47 -26.17 14.30
N VAL A 38 -11.03 -27.15 15.01
CA VAL A 38 -11.68 -26.95 16.31
C VAL A 38 -10.67 -27.29 17.42
N GLU A 39 -10.24 -26.29 18.19
CA GLU A 39 -9.45 -26.54 19.41
C GLU A 39 -10.39 -27.03 20.53
N HIS A 40 -10.16 -28.28 20.99
CA HIS A 40 -10.98 -28.95 22.01
C HIS A 40 -11.03 -28.24 23.38
N ALA A 41 -10.10 -27.33 23.67
CA ALA A 41 -10.04 -26.57 24.92
C ALA A 41 -11.13 -25.49 25.09
N ARG A 42 -12.10 -25.39 24.16
CA ARG A 42 -13.02 -24.24 24.04
C ARG A 42 -14.50 -24.63 24.07
N ALA A 43 -14.83 -25.72 24.75
CA ALA A 43 -16.22 -26.15 24.97
C ALA A 43 -16.96 -25.34 26.05
N SER A 44 -16.31 -24.35 26.69
CA SER A 44 -16.96 -23.48 27.68
C SER A 44 -18.01 -22.55 27.02
N PRO A 45 -19.22 -22.42 27.59
CA PRO A 45 -20.26 -21.50 27.11
C PRO A 45 -19.78 -20.06 26.92
N PHE A 46 -18.80 -19.62 27.71
CA PHE A 46 -18.19 -18.29 27.64
C PHE A 46 -17.68 -17.93 26.23
N TYR A 47 -17.08 -18.89 25.52
CA TYR A 47 -16.54 -18.65 24.18
C TYR A 47 -17.58 -18.77 23.07
N GLY A 48 -18.79 -19.21 23.36
CA GLY A 48 -19.86 -19.39 22.37
C GLY A 48 -20.18 -18.11 21.62
N TYR A 49 -20.31 -16.99 22.35
CA TYR A 49 -20.64 -15.67 21.79
C TYR A 49 -19.47 -15.00 21.07
N LEU A 50 -18.23 -15.37 21.41
CA LEU A 50 -17.02 -14.84 20.81
C LEU A 50 -16.60 -15.61 19.56
N ARG A 51 -17.12 -16.83 19.38
CA ARG A 51 -16.79 -17.71 18.25
C ARG A 51 -17.26 -17.08 16.93
N GLY A 52 -16.33 -16.87 16.00
CA GLY A 52 -16.60 -16.26 14.69
C GLY A 52 -16.52 -14.73 14.67
N SER A 53 -16.57 -14.07 15.83
CA SER A 53 -16.51 -12.60 15.96
C SER A 53 -15.11 -12.07 16.30
N VAL A 54 -14.25 -12.90 16.91
CA VAL A 54 -12.88 -12.53 17.29
C VAL A 54 -11.85 -13.53 16.75
N SER A 55 -10.63 -13.05 16.51
CA SER A 55 -9.53 -13.89 16.01
C SER A 55 -9.13 -14.98 17.01
N ARG A 56 -8.62 -16.13 16.53
CA ARG A 56 -8.09 -17.19 17.41
C ARG A 56 -6.97 -16.69 18.33
N ALA A 57 -6.15 -15.76 17.85
CA ALA A 57 -5.06 -15.15 18.61
C ALA A 57 -5.58 -14.28 19.76
N ALA A 58 -6.70 -13.57 19.56
CA ALA A 58 -7.39 -12.84 20.62
C ALA A 58 -8.02 -13.82 21.63
N LEU A 59 -8.68 -14.89 21.15
CA LEU A 59 -9.27 -15.92 22.01
C LEU A 59 -8.24 -16.60 22.91
N ARG A 60 -7.03 -16.91 22.40
CA ARG A 60 -5.95 -17.49 23.23
C ARG A 60 -5.52 -16.55 24.35
N ARG A 61 -5.35 -15.26 24.05
CA ARG A 61 -4.99 -14.26 25.04
C ARG A 61 -6.08 -14.07 26.10
N ILE A 62 -7.36 -14.12 25.70
CA ILE A 62 -8.50 -14.08 26.64
C ILE A 62 -8.51 -15.34 27.51
N ALA A 63 -8.19 -16.52 26.96
CA ALA A 63 -8.07 -17.75 27.74
C ALA A 63 -6.93 -17.71 28.76
N GLU A 64 -5.79 -17.13 28.40
CA GLU A 64 -4.68 -16.90 29.32
C GLU A 64 -5.09 -15.97 30.48
N GLU A 65 -5.89 -14.94 30.20
CA GLU A 65 -6.41 -14.05 31.25
C GLU A 65 -7.49 -14.72 32.12
N LEU A 66 -8.31 -15.62 31.57
CA LEU A 66 -9.30 -16.38 32.36
C LEU A 66 -8.64 -17.26 33.43
N LEU A 67 -7.48 -17.86 33.14
CA LEU A 67 -6.72 -18.64 34.13
C LEU A 67 -6.17 -17.76 35.26
N ARG A 68 -6.07 -16.44 35.05
CA ARG A 68 -5.60 -15.49 36.05
C ARG A 68 -6.72 -14.94 36.92
N VAL A 69 -7.99 -15.19 36.59
CA VAL A 69 -9.15 -14.60 37.29
C VAL A 69 -9.14 -14.94 38.77
N ASP A 70 -9.00 -16.21 39.15
CA ASP A 70 -9.00 -16.64 40.56
C ASP A 70 -7.88 -16.01 41.39
N TYR A 71 -6.73 -15.75 40.76
CA TYR A 71 -5.58 -15.12 41.41
C TYR A 71 -5.71 -13.59 41.52
N VAL A 72 -6.25 -12.96 40.47
CA VAL A 72 -6.37 -11.50 40.36
C VAL A 72 -7.56 -10.99 41.17
N GLY A 73 -8.68 -11.71 41.14
CA GLY A 73 -9.96 -11.30 41.70
C GLY A 73 -10.33 -9.86 41.34
N THR A 74 -10.93 -9.15 42.29
CA THR A 74 -11.40 -7.76 42.10
C THR A 74 -10.27 -6.73 42.18
N ASN A 75 -9.01 -7.15 42.26
CA ASN A 75 -7.89 -6.22 42.45
C ASN A 75 -7.26 -5.79 41.12
N ARG A 76 -7.68 -4.62 40.65
CA ARG A 76 -7.17 -4.00 39.42
C ARG A 76 -5.65 -3.80 39.41
N GLN A 77 -5.01 -3.55 40.56
CA GLN A 77 -3.56 -3.33 40.63
C GLN A 77 -2.78 -4.65 40.38
N ILE A 78 -3.32 -5.78 40.84
CA ILE A 78 -2.72 -7.11 40.62
C ILE A 78 -2.90 -7.55 39.16
N CYS A 79 -4.00 -7.16 38.52
CA CYS A 79 -4.25 -7.49 37.12
C CYS A 79 -3.21 -6.88 36.16
N GLY A 80 -2.86 -5.61 36.39
CA GLY A 80 -2.03 -4.81 35.49
C GLY A 80 -2.71 -4.41 34.17
N CYS A 81 -3.90 -4.95 33.87
CA CYS A 81 -4.76 -4.64 32.72
C CYS A 81 -4.06 -4.58 31.35
N THR A 82 -2.93 -5.28 31.17
CA THR A 82 -2.09 -5.18 29.98
C THR A 82 -2.84 -5.58 28.71
N LEU A 83 -3.69 -6.60 28.79
CA LEU A 83 -4.47 -7.05 27.65
C LEU A 83 -5.50 -6.00 27.20
N ARG A 84 -6.10 -5.30 28.17
CA ARG A 84 -7.04 -4.20 27.93
C ARG A 84 -6.36 -2.97 27.34
N THR A 85 -5.23 -2.56 27.91
CA THR A 85 -4.53 -1.34 27.47
C THR A 85 -3.80 -1.51 26.13
N SER A 86 -3.30 -2.70 25.83
CA SER A 86 -2.50 -2.94 24.64
C SER A 86 -3.33 -3.42 23.44
N TYR A 87 -4.39 -4.20 23.70
CA TYR A 87 -5.14 -4.88 22.64
C TYR A 87 -6.65 -4.55 22.66
N GLY A 88 -7.13 -3.81 23.66
CA GLY A 88 -8.56 -3.50 23.80
C GLY A 88 -9.43 -4.73 24.11
N LEU A 89 -8.84 -5.83 24.57
CA LEU A 89 -9.52 -7.08 24.92
C LEU A 89 -9.73 -7.16 26.44
N PRO A 90 -10.75 -7.89 26.92
CA PRO A 90 -11.02 -8.00 28.35
C PRO A 90 -9.85 -8.66 29.09
N CYS A 91 -9.41 -8.05 30.19
CA CYS A 91 -8.35 -8.58 31.07
C CYS A 91 -8.92 -9.32 32.27
N ALA A 92 -8.09 -10.05 33.03
CA ALA A 92 -8.53 -10.90 34.14
C ALA A 92 -9.46 -10.20 35.15
N PHE A 93 -9.17 -8.94 35.50
CA PHE A 93 -10.03 -8.13 36.37
C PHE A 93 -11.42 -7.86 35.79
N GLU A 94 -11.52 -7.69 34.47
CA GLU A 94 -12.80 -7.48 33.77
C GLU A 94 -13.51 -8.81 33.44
N LEU A 95 -12.80 -9.93 33.56
CA LEU A 95 -13.29 -11.28 33.31
C LEU A 95 -13.76 -11.99 34.58
N GLU A 96 -13.51 -11.42 35.75
CA GLU A 96 -14.11 -11.87 37.01
C GLU A 96 -15.61 -11.57 36.94
N VAL A 97 -16.36 -12.59 36.50
CA VAL A 97 -17.81 -12.57 36.49
C VAL A 97 -18.23 -12.86 37.93
N GLY A 98 -18.72 -11.85 38.65
CA GLY A 98 -19.53 -12.11 39.84
C GLY A 98 -20.69 -13.03 39.46
N GLU A 99 -21.11 -13.92 40.35
CA GLU A 99 -22.30 -14.75 40.13
C GLU A 99 -23.43 -13.84 39.62
N ASP A 100 -23.98 -14.19 38.45
CA ASP A 100 -25.00 -13.43 37.74
C ASP A 100 -26.22 -13.21 38.64
N ASP A 101 -26.28 -12.06 39.31
CA ASP A 101 -27.44 -11.63 40.09
C ASP A 101 -28.48 -10.94 39.20
N GLY A 102 -28.28 -10.93 37.88
CA GLY A 102 -29.16 -10.24 36.94
C GLY A 102 -29.16 -8.72 37.15
N SER A 103 -28.16 -8.14 37.83
CA SER A 103 -28.06 -6.70 37.95
C SER A 103 -27.87 -6.05 36.58
N GLU A 104 -28.78 -5.13 36.27
CA GLU A 104 -28.75 -4.33 35.04
C GLU A 104 -27.40 -3.59 34.95
N VAL A 105 -26.71 -3.69 33.81
CA VAL A 105 -25.45 -2.99 33.57
C VAL A 105 -25.72 -1.47 33.58
N ASP A 106 -25.44 -0.82 34.70
CA ASP A 106 -25.65 0.62 34.86
C ASP A 106 -24.70 1.41 33.94
N MET A 107 -25.26 2.00 32.88
CA MET A 107 -24.52 2.86 31.94
C MET A 107 -24.46 4.32 32.38
N THR A 108 -25.08 4.69 33.50
CA THR A 108 -25.24 6.11 33.90
C THR A 108 -23.88 6.79 34.05
N SER A 109 -22.95 6.17 34.79
CA SER A 109 -21.60 6.72 35.00
C SER A 109 -20.80 6.86 33.68
N ALA A 110 -20.94 5.89 32.76
CA ALA A 110 -20.27 5.92 31.47
C ALA A 110 -20.82 7.03 30.57
N MET A 111 -22.15 7.24 30.58
CA MET A 111 -22.81 8.31 29.82
C MET A 111 -22.48 9.69 30.40
N ASP A 112 -22.39 9.83 31.72
CA ASP A 112 -22.00 11.08 32.37
C ASP A 112 -20.57 11.51 32.02
N GLU A 113 -19.63 10.56 32.02
CA GLU A 113 -18.25 10.82 31.62
C GLU A 113 -18.14 11.19 30.14
N LEU A 114 -18.93 10.52 29.28
CA LEU A 114 -19.03 10.85 27.86
C LEU A 114 -19.58 12.26 27.65
N TRP A 115 -20.60 12.66 28.39
CA TRP A 115 -21.15 14.01 28.39
C TRP A 115 -20.15 15.06 28.89
N ARG A 116 -19.40 14.75 29.96
CA ARG A 116 -18.33 15.61 30.48
C ARG A 116 -17.28 15.87 29.42
N ARG A 117 -16.82 14.80 28.75
CA ARG A 117 -15.84 14.88 27.66
C ARG A 117 -16.38 15.62 26.44
N PHE A 118 -17.66 15.42 26.10
CA PHE A 118 -18.30 16.16 25.00
C PHE A 118 -18.30 17.67 25.27
N ARG A 119 -18.62 18.11 26.49
CA ARG A 119 -18.63 19.53 26.87
C ARG A 119 -17.26 20.19 26.77
N SER A 120 -16.18 19.47 27.11
CA SER A 120 -14.80 20.00 27.10
C SER A 120 -14.14 20.07 25.72
N LEU A 121 -14.75 19.51 24.67
CA LEU A 121 -14.19 19.51 23.32
C LEU A 121 -14.52 20.79 22.53
N ASP A 122 -13.66 21.10 21.56
CA ASP A 122 -13.90 22.12 20.54
C ASP A 122 -14.97 21.65 19.52
N VAL A 123 -15.34 22.52 18.58
CA VAL A 123 -16.41 22.25 17.60
C VAL A 123 -16.08 21.02 16.72
N ILE A 124 -14.81 20.81 16.39
CA ILE A 124 -14.35 19.69 15.57
C ILE A 124 -14.43 18.38 16.37
N GLY A 125 -13.90 18.36 17.60
CA GLY A 125 -13.96 17.22 18.50
C GLY A 125 -15.40 16.82 18.86
N LYS A 126 -16.28 17.80 19.08
CA LYS A 126 -17.72 17.56 19.30
C LYS A 126 -18.37 16.85 18.10
N ARG A 127 -18.06 17.29 16.87
CA ARG A 127 -18.59 16.66 15.64
C ARG A 127 -18.09 15.22 15.49
N ALA A 128 -16.81 14.97 15.76
CA ALA A 128 -16.23 13.64 15.68
C ALA A 128 -16.81 12.69 16.74
N LEU A 129 -16.91 13.13 18.00
CA LEU A 129 -17.48 12.34 19.09
C LEU A 129 -18.96 12.04 18.85
N LYS A 130 -19.75 13.04 18.38
CA LYS A 130 -21.15 12.86 17.99
C LYS A 130 -21.29 11.78 16.92
N SER A 131 -20.43 11.77 15.89
CA SER A 131 -20.46 10.75 14.82
C SER A 131 -20.31 9.34 15.38
N ARG A 132 -19.36 9.14 16.32
CA ARG A 132 -19.12 7.82 16.94
C ARG A 132 -20.25 7.39 17.87
N VAL A 133 -20.82 8.32 18.64
CA VAL A 133 -22.00 8.03 19.48
C VAL A 133 -23.19 7.66 18.61
N CYS A 134 -23.39 8.33 17.46
CA CYS A 134 -24.44 7.96 16.50
C CYS A 134 -24.23 6.57 15.88
N GLU A 135 -22.99 6.18 15.57
CA GLU A 135 -22.67 4.82 15.10
C GLU A 135 -23.04 3.75 16.14
N LEU A 136 -22.83 4.04 17.43
CA LEU A 136 -23.16 3.12 18.53
C LEU A 136 -24.67 3.08 18.84
N ALA A 137 -25.33 4.23 18.86
CA ALA A 137 -26.77 4.32 19.17
C ALA A 137 -27.65 3.84 18.01
N TYR A 138 -27.16 3.95 16.77
CA TYR A 138 -27.89 3.59 15.56
C TYR A 138 -27.01 2.73 14.63
N PRO A 139 -26.72 1.48 15.01
CA PRO A 139 -25.84 0.59 14.23
C PRO A 139 -26.40 0.25 12.84
N THR A 140 -27.72 0.36 12.65
CA THR A 140 -28.40 0.24 11.35
C THR A 140 -28.32 1.50 10.48
N MET A 141 -27.88 2.63 11.05
CA MET A 141 -27.68 3.91 10.35
C MET A 141 -26.20 4.21 10.08
N THR A 142 -25.27 3.31 10.45
CA THR A 142 -23.95 3.32 9.82
C THR A 142 -24.17 3.17 8.32
N PRO A 143 -23.81 4.14 7.47
CA PRO A 143 -23.90 3.93 6.04
C PRO A 143 -22.90 2.82 5.71
N LEU A 144 -23.40 1.60 5.62
CA LEU A 144 -22.83 0.59 4.75
C LEU A 144 -22.94 1.19 3.36
N CYS A 145 -22.02 2.08 3.01
CA CYS A 145 -21.81 2.41 1.62
C CYS A 145 -21.38 1.09 0.97
N PRO A 146 -22.21 0.45 0.14
CA PRO A 146 -21.65 -0.53 -0.76
C PRO A 146 -20.56 0.18 -1.58
N PRO A 147 -19.49 -0.52 -2.00
CA PRO A 147 -18.59 0.04 -3.00
C PRO A 147 -19.44 0.62 -4.16
N PRO A 148 -19.11 1.81 -4.69
CA PRO A 148 -19.95 2.50 -5.67
C PRO A 148 -20.43 1.53 -6.74
N LYS A 149 -21.75 1.42 -6.91
CA LYS A 149 -22.37 0.55 -7.92
C LYS A 149 -21.70 0.82 -9.26
N LYS A 150 -21.22 -0.24 -9.93
CA LYS A 150 -20.76 -0.17 -11.33
C LYS A 150 -21.80 0.62 -12.14
N LEU A 151 -21.37 1.75 -12.69
CA LEU A 151 -22.18 2.51 -13.64
C LEU A 151 -22.56 1.56 -14.78
N LYS A 152 -23.85 1.23 -14.88
CA LYS A 152 -24.38 0.56 -16.06
C LYS A 152 -24.46 1.59 -17.18
N THR A 153 -23.47 1.60 -18.06
CA THR A 153 -23.62 2.26 -19.35
C THR A 153 -24.66 1.49 -20.18
N LYS A 154 -25.65 2.23 -20.68
CA LYS A 154 -26.74 1.73 -21.52
C LYS A 154 -26.17 1.09 -22.79
N GLY A 155 -26.47 -0.21 -22.97
CA GLY A 155 -26.92 -0.83 -24.22
C GLY A 155 -25.97 -0.90 -25.41
N ARG A 156 -25.53 -2.13 -25.75
CA ARG A 156 -25.29 -2.55 -27.13
C ARG A 156 -26.45 -3.45 -27.58
N VAL A 157 -27.00 -3.16 -28.76
CA VAL A 157 -28.14 -3.83 -29.39
C VAL A 157 -27.87 -5.34 -29.56
N LYS A 158 -28.83 -6.18 -29.14
CA LYS A 158 -28.85 -7.62 -29.39
C LYS A 158 -29.03 -7.89 -30.89
N LYS A 159 -28.08 -8.61 -31.51
CA LYS A 159 -28.35 -9.34 -32.76
C LYS A 159 -28.68 -10.80 -32.42
N LYS A 160 -29.84 -11.25 -32.92
CA LYS A 160 -30.41 -12.59 -32.79
C LYS A 160 -29.52 -13.65 -33.44
N GLY A 161 -29.42 -14.84 -32.84
CA GLY A 161 -28.96 -16.05 -33.53
C GLY A 161 -28.48 -17.19 -32.63
N LYS A 162 -29.39 -18.15 -32.39
CA LYS A 162 -29.22 -19.57 -31.97
C LYS A 162 -28.46 -19.93 -30.66
N LYS A 163 -29.21 -20.49 -29.72
CA LYS A 163 -28.81 -21.48 -28.68
C LYS A 163 -29.37 -22.86 -29.09
N PRO A 164 -29.03 -24.02 -28.48
CA PRO A 164 -28.00 -24.30 -27.45
C PRO A 164 -27.19 -25.62 -27.68
N ALA A 165 -26.13 -25.83 -26.90
CA ALA A 165 -25.80 -27.10 -26.22
C ALA A 165 -24.75 -26.78 -25.15
N GLU A 166 -25.15 -26.83 -23.88
CA GLU A 166 -24.51 -27.70 -22.88
C GLU A 166 -23.34 -26.96 -22.20
N TYR A 167 -23.09 -27.25 -20.93
CA TYR A 167 -22.22 -26.48 -20.04
C TYR A 167 -20.82 -26.29 -20.65
N ASP A 168 -20.39 -25.05 -20.88
CA ASP A 168 -18.99 -24.78 -21.23
C ASP A 168 -18.35 -24.00 -20.09
N VAL A 169 -17.58 -24.74 -19.29
CA VAL A 169 -16.70 -24.20 -18.26
C VAL A 169 -15.54 -23.56 -19.03
N TYR A 170 -15.55 -22.23 -19.13
CA TYR A 170 -14.42 -21.49 -19.68
C TYR A 170 -13.15 -21.81 -18.85
N ARG A 171 -12.33 -22.71 -19.37
CA ARG A 171 -11.00 -23.03 -18.85
C ARG A 171 -10.00 -22.19 -19.62
N ASP A 172 -9.13 -21.50 -18.89
CA ASP A 172 -8.02 -20.76 -19.47
C ASP A 172 -7.03 -21.76 -20.11
N PRO A 173 -6.67 -21.62 -21.40
CA PRO A 173 -5.68 -22.47 -22.06
C PRO A 173 -4.35 -22.51 -21.30
N SER A 174 -3.87 -23.70 -21.00
CA SER A 174 -2.57 -23.86 -20.33
C SER A 174 -1.42 -23.61 -21.30
N TYR A 175 -0.32 -23.07 -20.78
CA TYR A 175 0.91 -22.68 -21.49
C TYR A 175 1.42 -23.67 -22.56
N HIS A 176 1.16 -24.98 -22.42
CA HIS A 176 1.58 -25.98 -23.42
C HIS A 176 0.87 -25.86 -24.78
N GLU A 177 -0.37 -25.37 -24.82
CA GLU A 177 -1.15 -25.21 -26.07
C GLU A 177 -0.63 -24.07 -26.97
N TYR A 178 0.19 -23.17 -26.42
CA TYR A 178 0.89 -22.14 -27.20
C TYR A 178 2.18 -22.67 -27.84
N VAL A 179 2.78 -23.71 -27.26
CA VAL A 179 4.06 -24.27 -27.72
C VAL A 179 3.87 -25.10 -28.99
N ASP A 180 2.79 -25.87 -29.09
CA ASP A 180 2.51 -26.71 -30.27
C ASP A 180 2.18 -25.89 -31.53
N LYS A 181 1.67 -24.66 -31.38
CA LYS A 181 1.47 -23.72 -32.50
C LYS A 181 2.77 -23.11 -33.02
N ALA A 182 3.79 -23.02 -32.17
CA ALA A 182 5.12 -22.53 -32.57
C ALA A 182 5.97 -23.63 -33.23
N SER A 183 5.71 -24.91 -32.94
CA SER A 183 6.44 -26.04 -33.50
C SER A 183 6.12 -26.37 -34.97
N GLN A 184 5.11 -25.74 -35.58
CA GLN A 184 4.78 -25.94 -37.00
C GLN A 184 5.33 -24.86 -37.94
N SER A 185 6.06 -23.85 -37.45
CA SER A 185 6.66 -22.80 -38.32
C SER A 185 8.16 -22.99 -38.58
N SER A 186 8.79 -24.05 -38.07
CA SER A 186 10.19 -24.38 -38.34
C SER A 186 10.40 -25.02 -39.71
N GLN A 187 10.21 -24.26 -40.80
CA GLN A 187 11.00 -24.41 -42.02
C GLN A 187 11.09 -23.06 -42.73
N ARG A 188 12.16 -22.30 -42.43
CA ARG A 188 12.91 -21.46 -43.38
C ARG A 188 14.20 -20.99 -42.72
N GLU A 189 15.28 -21.64 -43.14
CA GLU A 189 16.65 -21.24 -42.86
C GLU A 189 16.98 -19.88 -43.50
N SER A 190 17.83 -19.11 -42.81
CA SER A 190 19.12 -18.54 -43.26
C SER A 190 19.36 -17.08 -42.78
N GLN A 191 20.22 -16.97 -41.76
CA GLN A 191 21.35 -16.04 -41.49
C GLN A 191 21.31 -14.52 -41.86
N PRO A 192 22.25 -13.69 -41.37
CA PRO A 192 22.63 -13.42 -39.98
C PRO A 192 22.77 -11.89 -39.71
N SER A 193 23.16 -11.56 -38.47
CA SER A 193 23.72 -10.27 -38.00
C SER A 193 22.73 -9.14 -37.68
N GLN A 194 22.72 -8.72 -36.40
CA GLN A 194 23.21 -7.39 -36.00
C GLN A 194 23.37 -7.31 -34.48
N THR A 195 24.64 -7.23 -34.08
CA THR A 195 25.18 -6.47 -32.93
C THR A 195 24.18 -5.92 -31.91
N SER A 196 24.25 -6.44 -30.68
CA SER A 196 23.78 -5.78 -29.46
C SER A 196 24.44 -4.41 -29.31
N LYS A 197 23.77 -3.36 -29.80
CA LYS A 197 24.20 -1.97 -29.60
C LYS A 197 23.87 -1.54 -28.17
N LYS A 198 24.90 -1.16 -27.40
CA LYS A 198 24.74 -0.33 -26.19
C LYS A 198 23.97 0.94 -26.55
N ILE A 199 22.80 1.13 -25.96
CA ILE A 199 22.01 2.35 -26.16
C ILE A 199 22.55 3.44 -25.23
N LYS A 200 23.00 4.55 -25.82
CA LYS A 200 23.28 5.79 -25.10
C LYS A 200 21.96 6.32 -24.53
N LEU A 201 21.91 6.53 -23.21
CA LEU A 201 20.83 7.26 -22.57
C LEU A 201 20.58 8.58 -23.32
N SER A 202 19.30 8.87 -23.53
CA SER A 202 18.76 9.95 -24.34
C SER A 202 19.44 11.32 -24.29
N LYS A 203 19.23 12.11 -25.34
CA LYS A 203 19.71 13.50 -25.47
C LYS A 203 19.30 14.35 -24.26
N LYS A 204 20.27 15.02 -23.61
CA LYS A 204 20.00 16.06 -22.60
C LYS A 204 19.03 17.10 -23.17
N GLN A 205 17.99 17.45 -22.42
CA GLN A 205 16.94 18.41 -22.82
C GLN A 205 16.89 19.60 -21.84
N PRO A 206 17.81 20.58 -21.94
CA PRO A 206 17.83 21.72 -21.04
C PRO A 206 16.54 22.57 -21.10
N GLN A 207 15.78 22.53 -22.20
CA GLN A 207 14.54 23.28 -22.33
C GLN A 207 13.44 22.80 -21.37
N PHE A 208 13.48 21.55 -20.89
CA PHE A 208 12.51 21.05 -19.91
C PHE A 208 12.71 21.66 -18.52
N ILE A 209 13.89 22.20 -18.23
CA ILE A 209 14.19 22.86 -16.94
C ILE A 209 13.20 24.00 -16.67
N LEU A 210 12.78 24.71 -17.72
CA LEU A 210 11.84 25.81 -17.64
C LEU A 210 10.40 25.39 -17.28
N GLN A 211 10.09 24.10 -17.26
CA GLN A 211 8.77 23.60 -16.85
C GLN A 211 8.70 23.27 -15.35
N PHE A 212 9.83 23.15 -14.67
CA PHE A 212 9.88 22.89 -13.22
C PHE A 212 9.74 24.20 -12.41
N PRO A 213 9.39 24.14 -11.11
CA PRO A 213 9.27 25.33 -10.27
C PRO A 213 10.56 26.18 -10.24
N ASN A 214 10.44 27.50 -10.34
CA ASN A 214 11.58 28.42 -10.44
C ASN A 214 12.64 28.20 -9.35
N HIS A 215 12.19 27.99 -8.11
CA HIS A 215 13.05 27.87 -6.94
C HIS A 215 13.92 26.60 -6.93
N ILE A 216 13.58 25.56 -7.71
CA ILE A 216 14.37 24.32 -7.79
C ILE A 216 15.32 24.30 -9.01
N ARG A 217 15.09 25.16 -10.02
CA ARG A 217 15.83 25.11 -11.31
C ARG A 217 17.34 25.24 -11.17
N SER A 218 17.83 26.04 -10.22
CA SER A 218 19.27 26.23 -9.97
C SER A 218 19.97 24.97 -9.45
N TYR A 219 19.21 24.00 -8.94
CA TYR A 219 19.68 22.71 -8.45
C TYR A 219 19.62 21.59 -9.50
N ILE A 220 19.04 21.85 -10.68
CA ILE A 220 18.96 20.86 -11.77
C ILE A 220 20.25 20.96 -12.59
N GLU A 221 20.98 19.84 -12.70
CA GLU A 221 22.19 19.75 -13.53
C GLU A 221 21.84 19.49 -14.98
N ASP A 222 20.97 18.51 -15.23
CA ASP A 222 20.39 18.26 -16.53
C ASP A 222 19.07 17.47 -16.44
N VAL A 223 18.43 17.31 -17.61
CA VAL A 223 17.21 16.52 -17.78
C VAL A 223 17.45 15.54 -18.91
N VAL A 224 17.13 14.28 -18.66
CA VAL A 224 17.32 13.16 -19.58
C VAL A 224 15.94 12.69 -20.05
N ASN A 225 15.71 12.75 -21.36
CA ASN A 225 14.40 12.53 -21.97
C ASN A 225 14.22 11.13 -22.56
N VAL A 226 13.40 10.29 -21.94
CA VAL A 226 13.07 8.98 -22.52
C VAL A 226 12.02 9.07 -23.62
N GLU A 227 11.84 7.96 -24.35
CA GLU A 227 10.78 7.82 -25.35
C GLU A 227 9.37 7.99 -24.73
N SER A 228 8.48 8.67 -25.45
CA SER A 228 7.11 9.01 -25.01
C SER A 228 6.09 8.02 -25.59
N ASP A 229 6.21 6.75 -25.18
CA ASP A 229 5.37 5.63 -25.66
C ASP A 229 4.34 5.18 -24.61
N GLY A 230 4.05 6.01 -23.60
CA GLY A 230 3.22 5.63 -22.45
C GLY A 230 3.94 4.77 -21.40
N ASN A 231 5.19 4.35 -21.64
CA ASN A 231 6.05 3.67 -20.65
C ASN A 231 7.09 4.60 -20.02
N CYS A 232 7.11 5.89 -20.38
CA CYS A 232 8.16 6.84 -20.02
C CYS A 232 8.50 6.84 -18.52
N GLY A 233 7.51 6.83 -17.63
CA GLY A 233 7.73 6.79 -16.19
C GLY A 233 8.49 5.55 -15.74
N PHE A 234 8.12 4.37 -16.23
CA PHE A 234 8.81 3.12 -15.90
C PHE A 234 10.22 3.06 -16.52
N ARG A 235 10.39 3.60 -17.73
CA ARG A 235 11.71 3.71 -18.37
C ARG A 235 12.66 4.58 -17.55
N VAL A 236 12.17 5.70 -17.01
CA VAL A 236 12.94 6.57 -16.12
C VAL A 236 13.35 5.84 -14.84
N ILE A 237 12.41 5.14 -14.19
CA ILE A 237 12.72 4.37 -12.97
C ILE A 237 13.73 3.25 -13.25
N ALA A 238 13.57 2.53 -14.37
CA ALA A 238 14.49 1.48 -14.77
C ALA A 238 15.91 2.03 -15.02
N SER A 239 16.00 3.15 -15.74
CA SER A 239 17.26 3.87 -15.99
C SER A 239 17.95 4.30 -14.69
N LEU A 240 17.21 4.93 -13.76
CA LEU A 240 17.74 5.37 -12.46
C LEU A 240 18.22 4.20 -11.59
N HIS A 241 17.65 3.01 -11.77
CA HIS A 241 18.09 1.79 -11.09
C HIS A 241 19.25 1.08 -11.78
N GLY A 242 19.69 1.56 -12.95
CA GLY A 242 20.80 0.98 -13.70
C GLY A 242 20.41 -0.20 -14.61
N TYR A 243 19.12 -0.38 -14.90
CA TYR A 243 18.69 -1.37 -15.89
C TYR A 243 18.91 -0.86 -17.32
N GLU A 244 19.29 -1.76 -18.22
CA GLU A 244 19.30 -1.48 -19.65
C GLU A 244 17.86 -1.30 -20.14
N VAL A 245 17.57 -0.13 -20.71
CA VAL A 245 16.24 0.21 -21.21
C VAL A 245 16.05 -0.44 -22.58
N ILE A 246 15.21 -1.48 -22.65
CA ILE A 246 14.87 -2.18 -23.89
C ILE A 246 13.96 -1.27 -24.75
N GLU A 247 14.27 -1.14 -26.04
CA GLU A 247 13.41 -0.41 -26.99
C GLU A 247 12.12 -1.19 -27.27
N SER A 248 11.01 -0.45 -27.45
CA SER A 248 9.75 -0.93 -28.02
C SER A 248 9.00 -2.04 -27.24
N PHE A 249 8.22 -1.65 -26.23
CA PHE A 249 7.07 -2.45 -25.75
C PHE A 249 5.76 -2.10 -26.49
N GLY A 250 5.83 -1.24 -27.52
CA GLY A 250 4.67 -0.62 -28.15
C GLY A 250 4.03 0.45 -27.28
N SER A 251 3.34 1.40 -27.92
CA SER A 251 2.63 2.48 -27.23
C SER A 251 1.57 1.93 -26.27
N GLN A 252 1.57 2.41 -25.02
CA GLN A 252 0.62 1.99 -24.00
C GLN A 252 -0.48 3.03 -23.77
N PRO A 253 -1.73 2.58 -23.53
CA PRO A 253 -2.83 3.49 -23.29
C PRO A 253 -2.74 4.11 -21.88
N PRO A 254 -3.42 5.26 -21.63
CA PRO A 254 -3.27 6.04 -20.40
C PRO A 254 -3.52 5.27 -19.09
N GLU A 255 -4.35 4.23 -19.10
CA GLU A 255 -4.66 3.42 -17.92
C GLU A 255 -3.46 2.61 -17.42
N LYS A 256 -2.43 2.46 -18.25
CA LYS A 256 -1.19 1.76 -17.92
C LYS A 256 -0.02 2.70 -17.61
N TRP A 257 -0.23 4.01 -17.67
CA TRP A 257 0.85 4.96 -17.41
C TRP A 257 1.28 4.92 -15.94
N LEU A 258 2.52 5.31 -15.68
CA LEU A 258 2.98 5.55 -14.32
C LEU A 258 2.12 6.66 -13.69
N SER A 259 1.45 6.34 -12.59
CA SER A 259 0.53 7.23 -11.90
C SER A 259 0.97 7.49 -10.46
N LEU A 260 1.05 8.78 -10.09
CA LEU A 260 1.35 9.23 -8.74
C LEU A 260 0.08 9.85 -8.10
N PRO A 261 -0.11 9.71 -6.78
CA PRO A 261 0.87 9.25 -5.79
C PRO A 261 0.99 7.74 -5.58
N ASP A 262 0.00 6.94 -6.00
CA ASP A 262 -0.13 5.52 -5.61
C ASP A 262 1.12 4.68 -5.91
N MET A 263 1.68 4.79 -7.11
CA MET A 263 2.85 4.00 -7.51
C MET A 263 4.15 4.49 -6.87
N GLY A 264 4.18 5.71 -6.32
CA GLY A 264 5.37 6.29 -5.71
C GLY A 264 5.82 5.52 -4.47
N TYR A 265 4.87 5.08 -3.64
CA TYR A 265 5.17 4.21 -2.49
C TYR A 265 5.69 2.85 -2.94
N LEU A 266 5.11 2.27 -3.99
CA LEU A 266 5.53 0.98 -4.50
C LEU A 266 6.99 1.02 -4.96
N ILE A 267 7.37 2.07 -5.69
CA ILE A 267 8.75 2.29 -6.15
C ILE A 267 9.68 2.48 -4.96
N ALA A 268 9.36 3.41 -4.04
CA ALA A 268 10.21 3.72 -2.89
C ALA A 268 10.46 2.48 -2.02
N ASN A 269 9.43 1.68 -1.74
CA ASN A 269 9.58 0.46 -0.95
C ASN A 269 10.30 -0.65 -1.71
N ARG A 270 9.96 -0.88 -2.99
CA ARG A 270 10.52 -1.98 -3.78
C ARG A 270 12.03 -1.84 -3.95
N TYR A 271 12.49 -0.63 -4.25
CA TYR A 271 13.90 -0.36 -4.51
C TYR A 271 14.64 0.20 -3.28
N ASN A 272 13.93 0.43 -2.17
CA ASN A 272 14.46 1.05 -0.96
C ASN A 272 15.19 2.38 -1.26
N VAL A 273 14.52 3.26 -2.00
CA VAL A 273 15.03 4.56 -2.47
C VAL A 273 14.15 5.70 -1.99
N VAL A 274 14.71 6.91 -2.00
CA VAL A 274 13.91 8.13 -1.92
C VAL A 274 13.43 8.50 -3.32
N LEU A 275 12.13 8.46 -3.60
CA LEU A 275 11.60 8.94 -4.87
C LEU A 275 11.12 10.39 -4.73
N VAL A 276 11.68 11.28 -5.55
CA VAL A 276 11.33 12.69 -5.65
C VAL A 276 10.64 12.93 -6.98
N CYS A 277 9.44 13.49 -6.93
CA CYS A 277 8.68 13.90 -8.10
C CYS A 277 8.64 15.42 -8.19
N LEU A 278 9.23 15.98 -9.25
CA LEU A 278 9.08 17.37 -9.66
C LEU A 278 7.92 17.47 -10.67
N GLY A 279 6.70 17.49 -10.14
CA GLY A 279 5.46 17.64 -10.89
C GLY A 279 4.55 18.70 -10.28
N ASN A 280 3.26 18.61 -10.56
CA ASN A 280 2.25 19.45 -9.92
C ASN A 280 1.21 18.58 -9.19
N PRO A 281 1.32 18.39 -7.85
CA PRO A 281 2.32 19.00 -6.95
C PRO A 281 3.67 18.27 -6.96
N CYS A 282 4.72 18.95 -6.46
CA CYS A 282 6.00 18.30 -6.16
C CYS A 282 5.90 17.52 -4.84
N MET A 283 6.49 16.33 -4.79
CA MET A 283 6.32 15.41 -3.65
C MET A 283 7.51 14.48 -3.47
N THR A 284 7.74 14.08 -2.22
CA THR A 284 8.77 13.09 -1.83
C THR A 284 8.10 11.84 -1.26
N PHE A 285 8.59 10.67 -1.68
CA PHE A 285 8.20 9.36 -1.19
C PHE A 285 9.39 8.69 -0.52
N PHE A 286 9.20 8.30 0.72
CA PHE A 286 10.13 7.45 1.45
C PHE A 286 9.60 6.01 1.53
N PRO A 287 10.49 5.03 1.77
CA PRO A 287 10.07 3.70 2.18
C PRO A 287 9.15 3.76 3.40
N MET A 288 8.13 2.90 3.43
CA MET A 288 7.10 2.88 4.48
C MET A 288 7.53 2.09 5.71
N THR A 289 8.45 1.13 5.54
CA THR A 289 8.76 0.14 6.58
C THR A 289 10.22 0.05 6.98
N SER A 290 11.16 0.42 6.10
CA SER A 290 12.60 0.34 6.36
C SER A 290 13.12 1.56 7.11
N SER A 291 14.27 1.42 7.76
CA SER A 291 15.01 2.54 8.35
C SER A 291 15.85 3.27 7.30
N HIS A 292 16.08 4.55 7.54
CA HIS A 292 17.04 5.35 6.78
C HIS A 292 18.45 4.73 6.80
N SER A 293 19.10 4.72 5.64
CA SER A 293 20.52 4.42 5.48
C SER A 293 21.25 5.62 4.89
N PRO A 294 22.47 5.95 5.36
CA PRO A 294 23.25 7.09 4.85
C PRO A 294 23.53 7.02 3.33
N ASN A 295 23.65 5.82 2.77
CA ASN A 295 23.99 5.58 1.37
C ASN A 295 22.75 5.34 0.48
N VAL A 296 21.60 5.89 0.86
CA VAL A 296 20.36 5.73 0.08
C VAL A 296 20.46 6.43 -1.27
N SER A 297 19.99 5.77 -2.34
CA SER A 297 19.83 6.40 -3.64
C SER A 297 18.57 7.28 -3.69
N ILE A 298 18.68 8.42 -4.36
CA ILE A 298 17.57 9.35 -4.56
C ILE A 298 17.21 9.37 -6.05
N TYR A 299 15.97 9.02 -6.36
CA TYR A 299 15.44 8.99 -7.73
C TYR A 299 14.63 10.25 -7.97
N CYS A 300 15.05 11.06 -8.92
CA CYS A 300 14.39 12.31 -9.25
C CYS A 300 13.73 12.20 -10.63
N ILE A 301 12.40 12.28 -10.64
CA ILE A 301 11.59 12.23 -11.86
C ILE A 301 10.81 13.54 -12.01
N GLY A 302 10.66 13.98 -13.25
CA GLY A 302 9.97 15.22 -13.60
C GLY A 302 8.77 14.95 -14.50
N PHE A 303 7.66 15.64 -14.25
CA PHE A 303 6.48 15.59 -15.12
C PHE A 303 6.43 16.82 -16.02
N VAL A 304 6.54 16.62 -17.33
CA VAL A 304 6.62 17.68 -18.35
C VAL A 304 5.58 17.49 -19.44
N ASN A 305 5.25 18.57 -20.16
CA ASN A 305 4.27 18.60 -21.25
C ASN A 305 2.88 18.05 -20.88
N HIS A 306 2.56 17.98 -19.59
CA HIS A 306 1.32 17.42 -19.04
C HIS A 306 1.06 15.93 -19.31
N ASN A 307 2.02 15.18 -19.84
CA ASN A 307 1.83 13.76 -20.16
C ASN A 307 3.12 12.91 -20.16
N HIS A 308 4.28 13.49 -19.86
CA HIS A 308 5.57 12.82 -20.08
C HIS A 308 6.44 12.85 -18.83
N TRP A 309 7.03 11.70 -18.50
CA TRP A 309 7.99 11.56 -17.41
C TRP A 309 9.42 11.61 -17.94
N VAL A 310 10.25 12.41 -17.28
CA VAL A 310 11.68 12.57 -17.58
C VAL A 310 12.53 12.30 -16.35
N GLN A 311 13.77 11.88 -16.55
CA GLN A 311 14.76 11.81 -15.48
C GLN A 311 15.32 13.21 -15.23
N VAL A 312 15.41 13.63 -13.97
CA VAL A 312 15.98 14.93 -13.59
C VAL A 312 17.23 14.67 -12.75
N ASN A 313 18.40 15.07 -13.23
CA ASN A 313 19.63 14.94 -12.46
C ASN A 313 19.81 16.20 -11.61
N MET A 314 20.00 15.99 -10.31
CA MET A 314 20.03 17.04 -9.30
C MET A 314 21.42 17.17 -8.70
N LYS A 315 21.84 18.41 -8.40
CA LYS A 315 23.06 18.70 -7.65
C LYS A 315 23.00 18.07 -6.26
N GLU A 316 24.16 17.73 -5.71
CA GLU A 316 24.26 17.25 -4.33
C GLU A 316 23.63 18.25 -3.34
N GLY A 317 22.93 17.75 -2.31
CA GLY A 317 22.31 18.58 -1.28
C GLY A 317 21.05 19.35 -1.70
N PHE A 318 20.50 19.13 -2.90
CA PHE A 318 19.32 19.85 -3.39
C PHE A 318 18.13 19.83 -2.41
N PRO A 319 17.32 20.89 -2.32
CA PRO A 319 16.18 20.94 -1.40
C PRO A 319 15.11 19.89 -1.79
N LEU A 320 14.49 19.24 -0.79
CA LEU A 320 13.52 18.16 -1.01
C LEU A 320 12.08 18.63 -0.88
N PRO A 321 11.20 18.35 -1.87
CA PRO A 321 9.78 18.62 -1.76
C PRO A 321 9.13 17.97 -0.53
N PRO A 322 7.92 18.42 -0.12
CA PRO A 322 7.22 17.86 1.01
C PRO A 322 6.96 16.36 0.86
N VAL A 323 7.11 15.64 1.96
CA VAL A 323 6.67 14.24 2.04
C VAL A 323 5.14 14.19 2.03
N THR A 324 4.61 13.25 1.27
CA THR A 324 3.17 12.98 1.17
C THR A 324 2.50 12.78 2.53
N LEU A 325 1.24 13.23 2.65
CA LEU A 325 0.47 13.12 3.91
C LEU A 325 0.24 11.67 4.33
N ASP A 326 -0.01 10.78 3.37
CA ASP A 326 -0.25 9.36 3.67
C ASP A 326 0.99 8.67 4.24
N TRP A 327 2.19 9.05 3.80
CA TRP A 327 3.42 8.55 4.43
C TRP A 327 3.49 8.95 5.91
N LYS A 328 3.15 10.21 6.22
CA LYS A 328 3.12 10.69 7.62
C LYS A 328 2.10 9.92 8.48
N LYS A 329 1.01 9.46 7.87
CA LYS A 329 -0.08 8.76 8.56
C LYS A 329 0.17 7.26 8.72
N PHE A 330 0.77 6.60 7.73
CA PHE A 330 0.77 5.14 7.64
C PHE A 330 2.15 4.48 7.74
N ARG A 331 3.25 5.25 7.83
CA ARG A 331 4.59 4.66 7.98
C ARG A 331 4.74 3.82 9.26
N SER A 332 5.68 2.88 9.24
CA SER A 332 6.12 2.19 10.45
C SER A 332 6.90 3.13 11.39
N TYR A 333 7.04 2.73 12.66
CA TYR A 333 7.89 3.44 13.61
C TYR A 333 9.32 3.57 13.09
N THR A 334 9.90 2.47 12.59
CA THR A 334 11.26 2.39 12.03
C THR A 334 11.49 3.39 10.90
N ALA A 335 10.49 3.60 10.05
CA ALA A 335 10.56 4.53 8.92
C ALA A 335 10.57 6.01 9.32
N THR A 336 10.31 6.35 10.59
CA THR A 336 10.45 7.74 11.08
C THR A 336 11.88 8.28 10.93
N THR A 337 12.88 7.39 10.89
CA THR A 337 14.29 7.76 10.68
C THR A 337 14.55 8.46 9.34
N TRP A 338 13.72 8.22 8.31
CA TRP A 338 13.81 8.93 7.02
C TRP A 338 13.57 10.43 7.14
N MET A 339 12.58 10.86 7.94
CA MET A 339 12.34 12.28 8.16
C MET A 339 13.52 12.96 8.83
N LEU A 340 14.13 12.29 9.83
CA LEU A 340 15.28 12.82 10.55
C LEU A 340 16.49 12.99 9.62
N GLY A 341 16.77 12.00 8.77
CA GLY A 341 17.90 12.05 7.83
C GLY A 341 17.79 13.15 6.76
N PHE A 342 16.57 13.61 6.46
CA PHE A 342 16.32 14.57 5.37
C PHE A 342 15.70 15.90 5.82
N VAL A 343 15.53 16.12 7.12
CA VAL A 343 14.83 17.30 7.66
C VAL A 343 15.43 18.62 7.18
N GLY A 344 16.76 18.73 7.15
CA GLY A 344 17.43 19.96 6.68
C GLY A 344 17.14 20.27 5.22
N ARG A 345 17.09 19.25 4.36
CA ARG A 345 16.76 19.42 2.92
C ARG A 345 15.29 19.77 2.71
N MET A 346 14.39 19.29 3.57
CA MET A 346 12.97 19.68 3.53
C MET A 346 12.73 21.10 4.03
N GLN A 347 13.40 21.50 5.11
CA GLN A 347 13.35 22.87 5.61
C GLN A 347 13.89 23.84 4.56
N HIS A 348 14.99 23.49 3.88
CA HIS A 348 15.52 24.27 2.78
C HIS A 348 14.52 24.44 1.64
N TRP A 349 13.76 23.40 1.28
CA TRP A 349 12.67 23.52 0.30
C TRP A 349 11.62 24.54 0.75
N GLN A 350 11.19 24.49 2.00
CA GLN A 350 10.18 25.42 2.55
C GLN A 350 10.63 26.88 2.47
N LEU A 351 11.92 27.15 2.73
CA LEU A 351 12.49 28.49 2.64
C LEU A 351 12.52 29.04 1.20
N LEU A 352 12.61 28.16 0.21
CA LEU A 352 12.67 28.50 -1.20
C LEU A 352 11.30 28.58 -1.87
N THR A 353 10.29 27.91 -1.31
CA THR A 353 8.92 28.02 -1.80
C THR A 353 8.31 29.36 -1.40
N PRO A 354 7.81 30.15 -2.35
CA PRO A 354 7.09 31.37 -1.99
C PRO A 354 5.86 31.01 -1.15
N VAL A 355 5.75 31.62 0.02
CA VAL A 355 4.52 31.57 0.82
C VAL A 355 3.46 32.28 0.00
N LEU A 356 2.38 31.59 -0.36
CA LEU A 356 1.20 32.24 -0.92
C LEU A 356 0.69 33.19 0.17
N ALA A 357 0.95 34.49 -0.01
CA ALA A 357 0.42 35.57 0.80
C ALA A 357 -1.07 35.79 0.48
#